data_AF-A0A949HVR2-F1
#
_entry.id   AF-A0A949HVR2-F1
#
_cell.length_a   1.000
_cell.length_b   1.000
_cell.length_c   1.000
_cell.angle_alpha   90.00
_cell.angle_beta   90.00
_cell.angle_gamma   90.00
#
_symmetry.space_group_name_H-M   'P 1'
#
loop_
_entity.id
_entity.type
_entity.pdbx_description
1 polymer ?
#
loop_
_entity_poly.entity_id
_entity_poly.type
_entity_poly.pdbx_seq_one_letter_code
_entity_poly.pdbx_strand_id
1 'polypeptide(L)'
;MIATSPGAMAPTPAVLRNAIAIGAVSGGSNTNPLWMSEVSDSNFHDALQESLANQSMLAAGNARYTLDVLLVSLQQPYISLNTTVTADVRYTLHRGNGTQVVYSTELSTPYTASVLKTPIGFMRLQVANEGAMRTNITSLISALRAAAQPGQPLAN
;
A
#
# COMPACT_ATOMS: atom_id res chain seq x y z
N MET A 1 19.18 -30.29 15.67
CA MET A 1 19.78 -29.26 14.79
C MET A 1 18.88 -29.08 13.59
N ILE A 2 18.16 -27.95 13.47
CA ILE A 2 17.75 -27.40 12.18
C ILE A 2 17.90 -25.88 12.27
N ALA A 3 18.96 -25.36 11.65
CA ALA A 3 19.12 -23.94 11.44
C ALA A 3 18.24 -23.54 10.26
N THR A 4 17.18 -22.77 10.50
CA THR A 4 16.40 -22.15 9.44
C THR A 4 17.21 -20.94 8.95
N SER A 5 17.79 -21.04 7.76
CA SER A 5 18.51 -19.94 7.11
C SER A 5 17.57 -18.73 6.92
N PRO A 6 17.99 -17.50 7.24
CA PRO A 6 17.22 -16.31 6.90
C PRO A 6 17.35 -15.99 5.42
N GLY A 7 16.21 -15.79 4.75
CA GLY A 7 16.10 -14.69 3.78
C GLY A 7 16.35 -14.98 2.30
N ALA A 8 15.86 -16.10 1.75
CA ALA A 8 15.36 -16.04 0.37
C ALA A 8 13.92 -15.51 0.45
N MET A 9 13.68 -14.30 -0.05
CA MET A 9 12.31 -13.76 -0.12
C MET A 9 11.45 -14.79 -0.85
N ALA A 10 10.46 -15.35 -0.15
CA ALA A 10 9.67 -16.44 -0.70
C ALA A 10 9.11 -16.02 -2.07
N PRO A 11 9.11 -16.90 -3.08
CA PRO A 11 8.61 -16.54 -4.40
C PRO A 11 7.17 -16.03 -4.29
N THR A 12 6.81 -15.10 -5.18
CA THR A 12 5.44 -14.59 -5.25
C THR A 12 4.46 -15.74 -5.43
N PRO A 13 3.39 -15.82 -4.59
CA PRO A 13 2.37 -16.86 -4.70
C PRO A 13 1.84 -16.95 -6.13
N ALA A 14 1.66 -18.17 -6.65
CA ALA A 14 1.31 -18.40 -8.05
C ALA A 14 0.02 -17.66 -8.46
N VAL A 15 -0.96 -17.59 -7.55
CA VAL A 15 -2.22 -16.89 -7.79
C VAL A 15 -2.08 -15.37 -7.94
N LEU A 16 -1.03 -14.76 -7.37
CA LEU A 16 -0.80 -13.31 -7.46
C LEU A 16 0.19 -12.93 -8.56
N ARG A 17 0.92 -13.89 -9.12
CA ARG A 17 1.99 -13.62 -10.08
C ARG A 17 1.42 -13.04 -11.38
N ASN A 18 1.84 -11.83 -11.73
CA ASN A 18 1.39 -11.08 -12.91
C ASN A 18 -0.15 -11.05 -13.05
N ALA A 19 -0.87 -11.00 -11.93
CA ALA A 19 -2.31 -11.26 -11.87
C ALA A 19 -3.14 -10.03 -11.51
N ILE A 20 -2.51 -8.96 -11.01
CA ILE A 20 -3.19 -7.79 -10.45
C ILE A 20 -3.05 -6.62 -11.41
N ALA A 21 -4.16 -6.03 -11.82
CA ALA A 21 -4.22 -4.67 -12.36
C ALA A 21 -4.63 -3.70 -11.26
N ILE A 22 -4.17 -2.45 -11.36
CA ILE A 22 -4.66 -1.37 -10.51
C ILE A 22 -5.97 -0.87 -11.10
N GLY A 23 -7.00 -0.80 -10.25
CA GLY A 23 -8.30 -0.24 -10.59
C GLY A 23 -8.39 1.23 -10.17
N ALA A 24 -9.48 1.59 -9.50
CA ALA A 24 -9.65 2.93 -8.97
C ALA A 24 -8.69 3.17 -7.80
N VAL A 25 -7.81 4.17 -7.94
CA VAL A 25 -7.06 4.74 -6.81
C VAL A 25 -7.70 6.08 -6.50
N SER A 26 -8.25 6.18 -5.30
CA SER A 26 -9.05 7.33 -4.88
C SER A 26 -8.76 7.71 -3.45
N GLY A 27 -9.05 8.96 -3.10
CA GLY A 27 -8.81 9.52 -1.78
C GLY A 27 -7.57 10.41 -1.77
N GLY A 28 -7.66 11.52 -1.04
CA GLY A 28 -6.91 12.73 -1.32
C GLY A 28 -7.90 13.89 -1.42
N SER A 29 -7.92 14.61 -2.55
CA SER A 29 -8.79 15.77 -2.79
C SER A 29 -10.29 15.48 -2.68
N ASN A 30 -10.70 14.32 -3.20
CA ASN A 30 -12.11 13.94 -3.30
C ASN A 30 -12.75 13.61 -1.94
N THR A 31 -11.93 13.31 -0.94
CA THR A 31 -12.35 13.05 0.44
C THR A 31 -12.01 14.20 1.37
N ASN A 32 -10.86 14.88 1.20
CA ASN A 32 -10.53 16.11 1.90
C ASN A 32 -9.48 16.96 1.13
N PRO A 33 -9.82 18.20 0.72
CA PRO A 33 -8.92 19.09 -0.03
C PRO A 33 -7.58 19.40 0.65
N LEU A 34 -7.49 19.28 1.98
CA LEU A 34 -6.25 19.50 2.73
C LEU A 34 -5.14 18.49 2.40
N TRP A 35 -5.47 17.34 1.78
CA TRP A 35 -4.53 16.28 1.45
C TRP A 35 -3.91 16.42 0.05
N MET A 36 -4.49 17.27 -0.83
CA MET A 36 -3.97 17.52 -2.19
C MET A 36 -2.51 17.98 -2.22
N SER A 37 -2.12 18.78 -1.23
CA SER A 37 -0.78 19.39 -1.18
C SER A 37 0.31 18.42 -0.72
N GLU A 38 -0.05 17.25 -0.19
CA GLU A 38 0.87 16.38 0.54
C GLU A 38 1.09 15.01 -0.11
N VAL A 39 0.06 14.45 -0.76
CA VAL A 39 0.15 13.23 -1.58
C VAL A 39 -0.82 13.38 -2.73
N SER A 40 -0.33 13.45 -3.97
CA SER A 40 -1.22 13.39 -5.13
C SER A 40 -1.62 11.94 -5.42
N ASP A 41 -2.86 11.74 -5.87
CA ASP A 41 -3.40 10.43 -6.25
C ASP A 41 -2.52 9.75 -7.33
N SER A 42 -1.90 10.54 -8.23
CA SER A 42 -0.94 10.06 -9.22
C SER A 42 0.32 9.47 -8.59
N ASN A 43 0.89 10.14 -7.60
CA ASN A 43 2.11 9.69 -6.94
C ASN A 43 1.86 8.39 -6.15
N PHE A 44 0.67 8.26 -5.57
CA PHE A 44 0.30 7.03 -4.87
C PHE A 44 0.04 5.88 -5.83
N HIS A 45 -0.66 6.14 -6.94
CA HIS A 45 -0.86 5.16 -8.01
C HIS A 45 0.48 4.64 -8.56
N ASP A 46 1.40 5.54 -8.91
CA ASP A 46 2.70 5.18 -9.49
C ASP A 46 3.55 4.37 -8.52
N ALA A 47 3.61 4.78 -7.25
CA ALA A 47 4.32 4.04 -6.20
C ALA A 47 3.72 2.64 -5.98
N LEU A 48 2.40 2.50 -6.04
CA LEU A 48 1.72 1.21 -5.94
C LEU A 48 2.03 0.32 -7.15
N GLN A 49 1.99 0.89 -8.36
CA GLN A 49 2.30 0.19 -9.61
C GLN A 49 3.72 -0.36 -9.60
N GLU A 50 4.71 0.47 -9.29
CA GLU A 50 6.10 0.07 -9.18
C GLU A 50 6.29 -1.02 -8.13
N SER A 51 5.65 -0.89 -6.98
CA SER A 51 5.77 -1.86 -5.89
C SER A 51 5.18 -3.22 -6.27
N LEU A 52 4.03 -3.27 -6.94
CA LEU A 52 3.45 -4.51 -7.46
C LEU A 52 4.31 -5.13 -8.57
N ALA A 53 4.87 -4.31 -9.47
CA ALA A 53 5.77 -4.77 -10.52
C ALA A 53 7.05 -5.39 -9.95
N ASN A 54 7.66 -4.74 -8.95
CA ASN A 54 8.85 -5.23 -8.24
C ASN A 54 8.61 -6.55 -7.52
N GLN A 55 7.36 -6.85 -7.15
CA GLN A 55 6.97 -8.13 -6.55
C GLN A 55 6.46 -9.15 -7.58
N SER A 56 6.57 -8.86 -8.89
CA SER A 56 6.03 -9.69 -9.98
C SER A 56 4.53 -9.99 -9.82
N MET A 57 3.78 -9.03 -9.26
CA MET A 57 2.33 -9.14 -9.06
C MET A 57 1.53 -8.37 -10.11
N LEU A 58 2.12 -7.30 -10.66
CA LEU A 58 1.47 -6.45 -11.66
C LEU A 58 1.27 -7.20 -12.98
N ALA A 59 0.04 -7.20 -13.49
CA ALA A 59 -0.29 -7.78 -14.79
C ALA A 59 0.14 -6.85 -15.94
N ALA A 60 0.69 -7.40 -17.01
CA ALA A 60 1.05 -6.67 -18.23
C ALA A 60 -0.07 -6.64 -19.29
N GLY A 61 -1.23 -7.23 -18.99
CA GLY A 61 -2.36 -7.41 -19.91
C GLY A 61 -3.61 -7.84 -19.15
N ASN A 62 -4.29 -8.90 -19.59
CA ASN A 62 -5.47 -9.43 -18.89
C ASN A 62 -5.13 -9.79 -17.43
N ALA A 63 -5.70 -9.04 -16.50
CA ALA A 63 -5.53 -9.28 -15.07
C ALA A 63 -6.60 -10.22 -14.54
N ARG A 64 -6.20 -11.16 -13.68
CA ARG A 64 -7.15 -12.01 -12.92
C ARG A 64 -7.88 -11.20 -11.86
N TYR A 65 -7.19 -10.20 -11.31
CA TYR A 65 -7.67 -9.35 -10.24
C TYR A 65 -7.55 -7.87 -10.59
N THR A 66 -8.48 -7.08 -10.06
CA THR A 66 -8.44 -5.62 -10.06
C THR A 66 -8.34 -5.16 -8.62
N LEU A 67 -7.35 -4.34 -8.29
CA LEU A 67 -7.15 -3.77 -6.96
C LEU A 67 -7.66 -2.34 -6.93
N ASP A 68 -8.76 -2.11 -6.22
CA ASP A 68 -9.24 -0.77 -5.91
C ASP A 68 -8.67 -0.32 -4.56
N VAL A 69 -8.33 0.97 -4.50
CA VAL A 69 -7.67 1.60 -3.37
C VAL A 69 -8.40 2.88 -2.99
N LEU A 70 -8.70 3.01 -1.70
CA LEU A 70 -9.31 4.17 -1.10
C LEU A 70 -8.44 4.67 0.05
N LEU A 71 -7.78 5.82 -0.10
CA LEU A 71 -7.18 6.56 0.99
C LEU A 71 -8.31 7.16 1.84
N VAL A 72 -8.61 6.49 2.96
CA VAL A 72 -9.69 6.85 3.88
C VAL A 72 -9.31 8.10 4.65
N SER A 73 -8.08 8.14 5.16
CA SER A 73 -7.62 9.21 6.03
C SER A 73 -6.10 9.33 6.03
N LEU A 74 -5.63 10.57 6.17
CA LEU A 74 -4.24 10.89 6.49
C LEU A 74 -4.25 11.72 7.77
N GLN A 75 -3.99 11.07 8.91
CA GLN A 75 -4.09 11.72 10.20
C GLN A 75 -2.92 12.66 10.40
N GLN A 76 -3.25 13.95 10.62
CA GLN A 76 -2.28 15.02 10.76
C GLN A 76 -1.45 14.86 12.04
N PRO A 77 -0.16 15.26 12.00
CA PRO A 77 0.79 14.97 13.05
C PRO A 77 0.48 15.66 14.37
N TYR A 78 0.78 14.96 15.46
CA TYR A 78 1.16 15.62 16.70
C TYR A 78 2.47 16.36 16.45
N ILE A 79 2.42 17.69 16.34
CA ILE A 79 3.61 18.53 16.15
C ILE A 79 4.41 18.52 17.46
N SER A 80 5.42 17.66 17.51
CA SER A 80 6.46 17.61 18.55
C SER A 80 7.84 17.72 17.86
N LEU A 81 8.93 17.37 18.54
CA LEU A 81 10.27 17.29 17.91
C LEU A 81 10.31 16.31 16.73
N ASN A 82 9.38 15.35 16.68
CA ASN A 82 9.19 14.47 15.54
C ASN A 82 7.81 14.72 14.92
N THR A 83 7.70 14.41 13.62
CA THR A 83 6.45 14.52 12.87
C THR A 83 5.98 13.12 12.49
N THR A 84 4.84 12.68 13.03
CA THR A 84 4.27 11.36 12.75
C THR A 84 2.98 11.49 11.95
N VAL A 85 2.90 10.80 10.82
CA VAL A 85 1.70 10.72 9.99
C VAL A 85 1.19 9.29 10.00
N THR A 86 -0.12 9.10 10.12
CA THR A 86 -0.77 7.79 9.96
C THR A 86 -1.61 7.77 8.70
N ALA A 87 -1.35 6.79 7.84
CA ALA A 87 -2.13 6.54 6.63
C ALA A 87 -3.14 5.42 6.86
N ASP A 88 -4.43 5.72 6.68
CA ASP A 88 -5.52 4.75 6.71
C ASP A 88 -6.00 4.51 5.27
N VAL A 89 -5.77 3.29 4.78
CA VAL A 89 -6.07 2.94 3.38
C VAL A 89 -6.88 1.65 3.34
N ARG A 90 -8.00 1.68 2.62
CA ARG A 90 -8.79 0.49 2.31
C ARG A 90 -8.43 -0.05 0.94
N TYR A 91 -8.22 -1.36 0.88
CA TYR A 91 -7.90 -2.10 -0.32
C TYR A 91 -9.00 -3.12 -0.59
N THR A 92 -9.45 -3.18 -1.84
CA THR A 92 -10.45 -4.15 -2.26
C THR A 92 -9.97 -4.84 -3.53
N LEU A 93 -9.82 -6.16 -3.47
CA LEU A 93 -9.41 -6.98 -4.59
C LEU A 93 -10.65 -7.63 -5.20
N HIS A 94 -10.87 -7.34 -6.48
CA HIS A 94 -11.96 -7.87 -7.28
C HIS A 94 -11.47 -8.94 -8.25
N ARG A 95 -12.31 -9.92 -8.58
CA ARG A 95 -12.11 -10.90 -9.64
C ARG A 95 -13.16 -10.71 -10.74
N GLY A 96 -12.85 -11.09 -11.98
CA GLY A 96 -13.80 -11.06 -13.10
C GLY A 96 -14.11 -9.63 -13.57
N ASN A 97 -13.07 -8.82 -13.80
CA ASN A 97 -13.20 -7.41 -14.22
C ASN A 97 -14.03 -6.55 -13.25
N GLY A 98 -13.83 -6.70 -11.93
CA GLY A 98 -14.49 -5.85 -10.93
C GLY A 98 -15.76 -6.43 -10.30
N THR A 99 -16.32 -7.52 -10.83
CA THR A 99 -17.66 -8.01 -10.43
C THR A 99 -17.73 -8.71 -9.07
N GLN A 100 -16.66 -9.37 -8.63
CA GLN A 100 -16.67 -10.12 -7.36
C GLN A 100 -15.55 -9.67 -6.43
N VAL A 101 -15.88 -9.16 -5.25
CA VAL A 101 -14.91 -8.92 -4.18
C VAL A 101 -14.42 -10.27 -3.64
N VAL A 102 -13.11 -10.51 -3.70
CA VAL A 102 -12.46 -11.74 -3.22
C VAL A 102 -11.58 -11.51 -1.99
N TYR A 103 -11.19 -10.26 -1.75
CA TYR A 103 -10.43 -9.86 -0.57
C TYR A 103 -10.65 -8.37 -0.29
N SER A 104 -10.74 -8.01 0.97
CA SER A 104 -10.77 -6.61 1.39
C SER A 104 -10.06 -6.46 2.73
N THR A 105 -9.31 -5.38 2.88
CA THR A 105 -8.62 -5.05 4.12
C THR A 105 -8.46 -3.55 4.27
N GLU A 106 -8.34 -3.08 5.50
CA GLU A 106 -8.04 -1.70 5.82
C GLU A 106 -6.77 -1.66 6.67
N LEU A 107 -5.79 -0.87 6.23
CA LEU A 107 -4.47 -0.80 6.83
C LEU A 107 -4.21 0.60 7.34
N SER A 108 -3.94 0.68 8.65
CA SER A 108 -3.51 1.89 9.34
C SER A 108 -2.01 1.79 9.61
N THR A 109 -1.21 2.66 8.99
CA THR A 109 0.26 2.60 9.09
C THR A 109 0.87 3.96 9.45
N PRO A 110 1.52 4.06 10.62
CA PRO A 110 2.23 5.28 11.01
C PRO A 110 3.64 5.32 10.43
N TYR A 111 4.13 6.54 10.16
CA TYR A 111 5.53 6.82 9.90
C TYR A 111 5.97 8.12 10.57
N THR A 112 7.18 8.13 11.13
CA THR A 112 7.73 9.26 11.88
C THR A 112 8.97 9.83 11.20
N ALA A 113 8.89 11.07 10.73
CA ALA A 113 10.04 11.86 10.30
C ALA A 113 10.67 12.56 11.51
N SER A 114 11.96 12.29 11.77
CA SER A 114 12.67 12.85 12.92
C SER A 114 13.43 14.14 12.56
N VAL A 115 13.39 15.14 13.46
CA VAL A 115 14.14 16.40 13.32
C VAL A 115 15.64 16.21 13.11
N LEU A 116 16.23 15.15 13.67
CA LEU A 116 17.66 14.86 13.53
C LEU A 116 18.05 14.47 12.10
N LYS A 117 17.11 13.93 11.32
CA LYS A 117 17.32 13.56 9.91
C LYS A 117 16.78 14.61 8.94
N THR A 118 15.78 15.38 9.36
CA THR A 118 15.10 16.38 8.53
C THR A 118 14.82 17.62 9.39
N PRO A 119 15.79 18.54 9.51
CA PRO A 119 15.71 19.67 10.45
C PRO A 119 14.65 20.71 10.04
N ILE A 120 14.32 20.80 8.75
CA ILE A 120 13.32 21.73 8.21
C ILE A 120 11.90 21.18 8.41
N GLY A 121 11.04 21.94 9.11
CA GLY A 121 9.73 21.48 9.59
C GLY A 121 8.72 21.08 8.51
N PHE A 122 8.57 21.88 7.45
CA PHE A 122 7.67 21.54 6.34
C PHE A 122 8.15 20.30 5.57
N MET A 123 9.47 20.12 5.44
CA MET A 123 10.04 18.90 4.84
C MET A 123 9.76 17.65 5.67
N ARG A 124 9.63 17.77 7.01
CA ARG A 124 9.25 16.61 7.84
C ARG A 124 7.84 16.14 7.58
N LEU A 125 6.90 17.05 7.35
CA LEU A 125 5.52 16.68 7.03
C LEU A 125 5.49 15.87 5.72
N GLN A 126 6.12 16.40 4.67
CA GLN A 126 6.26 15.71 3.39
C GLN A 126 6.92 14.32 3.54
N VAL A 127 8.07 14.24 4.22
CA VAL A 127 8.77 12.97 4.47
C VAL A 127 7.91 12.00 5.27
N ALA A 128 7.13 12.50 6.23
CA ALA A 128 6.24 11.67 7.02
C ALA A 128 5.08 11.12 6.18
N ASN A 129 4.49 11.94 5.31
CA ASN A 129 3.44 11.54 4.36
C ASN A 129 3.94 10.47 3.38
N GLU A 130 5.08 10.70 2.73
CA GLU A 130 5.69 9.73 1.81
C GLU A 130 6.08 8.43 2.52
N GLY A 131 6.63 8.53 3.72
CA GLY A 131 7.00 7.38 4.54
C GLY A 131 5.78 6.55 4.98
N ALA A 132 4.67 7.20 5.34
CA ALA A 132 3.44 6.52 5.73
C ALA A 132 2.84 5.76 4.54
N MET A 133 2.79 6.37 3.35
CA MET A 133 2.32 5.71 2.12
C MET A 133 3.20 4.51 1.74
N ARG A 134 4.52 4.68 1.76
CA ARG A 134 5.47 3.59 1.48
C ARG A 134 5.29 2.42 2.45
N THR A 135 5.10 2.71 3.73
CA THR A 135 4.85 1.70 4.76
C THR A 135 3.51 0.99 4.50
N ASN A 136 2.49 1.74 4.10
CA ASN A 136 1.18 1.19 3.76
C ASN A 136 1.22 0.22 2.58
N ILE A 137 1.90 0.58 1.48
CA ILE A 137 2.07 -0.30 0.31
C ILE A 137 2.86 -1.57 0.68
N THR A 138 3.88 -1.44 1.53
CA THR A 138 4.65 -2.60 2.01
C THR A 138 3.77 -3.56 2.83
N SER A 139 2.91 -3.01 3.68
CA SER A 139 1.92 -3.78 4.45
C SER A 139 0.87 -4.44 3.55
N LEU A 140 0.39 -3.75 2.51
CA LEU A 140 -0.51 -4.33 1.50
C LEU A 140 0.12 -5.55 0.83
N ILE A 141 1.36 -5.45 0.34
CA ILE A 141 2.04 -6.56 -0.32
C ILE A 141 2.12 -7.78 0.62
N SER A 142 2.45 -7.53 1.88
CA SER A 142 2.51 -8.58 2.90
C SER A 142 1.13 -9.22 3.13
N ALA A 143 0.08 -8.41 3.21
CA ALA A 143 -1.30 -8.85 3.41
C ALA A 143 -1.83 -9.68 2.23
N LEU A 144 -1.56 -9.25 0.99
CA LEU A 144 -1.92 -10.01 -0.22
C LEU A 144 -1.24 -11.38 -0.24
N ARG A 145 0.05 -11.42 0.07
CA ARG A 145 0.82 -12.69 0.12
C ARG A 145 0.27 -13.63 1.19
N ALA A 146 -0.08 -13.11 2.36
CA ALA A 146 -0.71 -13.88 3.42
C ALA A 146 -2.08 -14.42 2.96
N ALA A 147 -2.91 -13.57 2.35
CA ALA A 147 -4.23 -13.95 1.84
C ALA A 147 -4.19 -14.99 0.71
N ALA A 148 -3.02 -15.18 0.07
CA ALA A 148 -2.78 -16.18 -0.98
C ALA A 148 -2.20 -17.51 -0.47
N GLN A 149 -1.97 -17.67 0.83
CA GLN A 149 -1.50 -18.94 1.41
C GLN A 149 -2.60 -20.01 1.40
N PRO A 150 -2.29 -21.31 1.31
CA PRO A 150 -3.31 -22.37 1.33
C PRO A 150 -4.32 -22.22 2.48
N GLY A 151 -5.62 -22.31 2.17
CA GLY A 151 -6.70 -22.12 3.14
C GLY A 151 -7.10 -20.66 3.41
N GLN A 152 -6.46 -19.69 2.74
CA GLN A 152 -6.79 -18.26 2.81
C GLN A 152 -7.67 -17.84 1.61
N PRO A 153 -8.36 -16.69 1.68
CA PRO A 153 -9.41 -16.31 0.72
C PRO A 153 -8.98 -16.25 -0.76
N LEU A 154 -7.69 -16.05 -1.05
CA LEU A 154 -7.17 -15.99 -2.42
C LEU A 154 -6.56 -17.30 -2.92
N ALA A 155 -6.46 -18.34 -2.09
CA ALA A 155 -5.76 -19.59 -2.44
C ALA A 155 -6.55 -20.54 -3.37
N ASN A 156 -7.72 -20.10 -3.86
CA ASN A 156 -8.59 -20.84 -4.76
C ASN A 156 -8.04 -20.95 -6.20
#